data_AF-A0A6G6YME6-F1
#
_entry.id   AF-A0A6G6YME6-F1
#
_cell.length_a   1.000
_cell.length_b   1.000
_cell.length_c   1.000
_cell.angle_alpha   90.00
_cell.angle_beta   90.00
_cell.angle_gamma   90.00
#
_symmetry.space_group_name_H-M   'P 1'
#
loop_
_entity.id
_entity.type
_entity.pdbx_description
1 polymer ?
#
loop_
_entity_poly.entity_id
_entity_poly.type
_entity_poly.pdbx_seq_one_letter_code
_entity_poly.pdbx_strand_id
1 'polypeptide(L)'
;MDELSQLAPKDAGEAAYMLANGSGKSRSTRDGSARRAAKWRVLFLSSGEIGLSDKVAEDGRGKRLAAGQQIRIVDVAADAGAGMGMFEQLHEFGSADALAVHLKTATQQHYGVASRQYLGAIVPEIDEIRRTVKDVVKSSVTPTCHPELTGRSVV
;
A
#
# COMPACT_ATOMS: atom_id res chain seq x y z
N MET A 1 8.01 -2.58 -1.74
CA MET A 1 8.64 -2.06 -2.97
C MET A 1 9.37 -0.83 -2.54
N ASP A 2 10.68 -0.80 -2.78
CA ASP A 2 11.44 0.38 -2.44
C ASP A 2 11.24 1.34 -3.61
N GLU A 3 10.62 2.48 -3.31
CA GLU A 3 10.57 3.66 -4.17
C GLU A 3 9.72 3.56 -5.46
N LEU A 4 8.47 3.99 -5.35
CA LEU A 4 7.64 4.34 -6.51
C LEU A 4 8.31 5.42 -7.40
N SER A 5 9.19 6.24 -6.84
CA SER A 5 9.96 7.28 -7.54
C SER A 5 10.92 6.74 -8.61
N GLN A 6 11.31 5.46 -8.55
CA GLN A 6 12.16 4.82 -9.55
C GLN A 6 11.44 4.51 -10.87
N LEU A 7 10.10 4.53 -10.89
CA LEU A 7 9.33 4.38 -12.11
C LEU A 7 9.44 5.64 -12.97
N ALA A 8 9.53 5.46 -14.29
CA ALA A 8 9.36 6.58 -15.20
C ALA A 8 7.94 7.17 -15.02
N PRO A 9 7.78 8.50 -14.93
CA PRO A 9 6.48 9.15 -14.71
C PRO A 9 5.35 8.64 -15.62
N LYS A 10 5.66 8.44 -16.90
CA LYS A 10 4.74 7.91 -17.92
C LYS A 10 4.19 6.51 -17.62
N ASP A 11 4.95 5.69 -16.89
CA ASP A 11 4.67 4.27 -16.63
C ASP A 11 4.06 4.06 -15.24
N ALA A 12 4.22 5.01 -14.32
CA ALA A 12 3.79 4.90 -12.93
C ALA A 12 2.28 4.64 -12.79
N GLY A 13 1.44 5.34 -13.56
CA GLY A 13 -0.01 5.16 -13.53
C GLY A 13 -0.47 3.79 -14.06
N GLU A 14 0.13 3.29 -15.15
CA GLU A 14 -0.18 1.97 -15.70
C GLU A 14 0.30 0.85 -14.76
N ALA A 15 1.51 1.00 -14.19
CA ALA A 15 2.06 0.06 -13.23
C ALA A 15 1.19 -0.06 -11.96
N ALA A 16 0.78 1.06 -11.39
CA ALA A 16 -0.15 1.11 -10.25
C ALA A 16 -1.48 0.41 -10.58
N TYR A 17 -2.02 0.64 -11.79
CA TYR A 17 -3.26 0.03 -12.23
C TYR A 17 -3.14 -1.50 -12.36
N MET A 18 -2.05 -1.98 -12.94
CA MET A 18 -1.78 -3.40 -13.12
C MET A 18 -1.56 -4.12 -11.77
N LEU A 19 -0.82 -3.48 -10.85
CA LEU A 19 -0.59 -4.00 -9.50
C LEU A 19 -1.90 -4.17 -8.74
N ALA A 20 -2.73 -3.14 -8.72
CA ALA A 20 -4.00 -3.14 -8.00
C ALA A 20 -5.04 -4.08 -8.63
N ASN A 21 -5.05 -4.22 -9.96
CA ASN A 21 -5.95 -5.15 -10.64
C ASN A 21 -5.47 -6.61 -10.61
N GLY A 22 -4.26 -6.86 -10.11
CA GLY A 22 -3.78 -8.21 -9.96
C GLY A 22 -3.42 -8.89 -11.29
N SER A 23 -2.96 -8.14 -12.29
CA SER A 23 -2.73 -8.70 -13.64
C SER A 23 -1.48 -8.16 -14.33
N GLY A 24 -0.69 -9.05 -14.91
CA GLY A 24 0.49 -8.72 -15.70
C GLY A 24 0.18 -8.36 -17.16
N LYS A 25 1.17 -7.79 -17.85
CA LYS A 25 1.04 -7.42 -19.27
C LYS A 25 0.93 -8.69 -20.10
N SER A 26 -0.15 -8.81 -20.88
CA SER A 26 -0.32 -9.93 -21.81
C SER A 26 0.75 -9.84 -22.90
N ARG A 27 1.36 -10.97 -23.25
CA ARG A 27 2.33 -11.08 -24.36
C ARG A 27 1.87 -12.21 -25.26
N SER A 28 2.00 -12.06 -26.58
CA SER A 28 1.83 -13.21 -27.47
C SER A 28 2.98 -14.20 -27.29
N THR A 29 2.68 -15.48 -27.43
CA THR A 29 3.66 -16.55 -27.59
C THR A 29 4.29 -16.50 -28.98
N ARG A 30 5.37 -17.26 -29.19
CA ARG A 30 6.13 -17.29 -30.46
C ARG A 30 5.31 -17.78 -31.66
N ASP A 31 4.21 -18.49 -31.40
CA ASP A 31 3.24 -18.99 -32.37
C ASP A 31 2.05 -18.02 -32.60
N GLY A 32 2.08 -16.83 -32.02
CA GLY A 32 1.03 -15.82 -32.17
C GLY A 32 -0.20 -16.02 -31.27
N SER A 33 -0.27 -17.11 -30.49
CA SER A 33 -1.35 -17.29 -29.53
C SER A 33 -1.21 -16.33 -28.32
N ALA A 34 -2.33 -15.96 -27.71
CA ALA A 34 -2.30 -15.07 -26.55
C ALA A 34 -1.83 -15.84 -25.31
N ARG A 35 -0.67 -15.49 -24.74
CA ARG A 35 -0.23 -16.08 -23.47
C ARG A 35 -1.15 -15.60 -22.36
N ARG A 36 -1.63 -16.51 -21.51
CA ARG A 36 -2.43 -16.15 -20.33
C ARG A 36 -1.63 -15.19 -19.44
N ALA A 37 -2.18 -14.00 -19.21
CA ALA A 37 -1.58 -13.02 -18.32
C ALA A 37 -1.43 -13.60 -16.90
N ALA A 38 -0.30 -13.33 -16.25
CA ALA A 38 -0.13 -13.65 -14.84
C ALA A 38 -1.19 -12.93 -14.01
N LYS A 39 -1.76 -13.62 -13.01
CA LYS A 39 -2.74 -13.05 -12.09
C LYS A 39 -2.26 -13.18 -10.64
N TRP A 40 -2.50 -12.17 -9.82
CA TRP A 40 -2.15 -12.15 -8.40
C TRP A 40 -3.21 -11.40 -7.58
N ARG A 41 -3.21 -11.61 -6.27
CA ARG A 41 -3.98 -10.81 -5.31
C ARG A 41 -3.11 -10.61 -4.08
N VAL A 42 -2.44 -9.47 -4.01
CA VAL A 42 -1.49 -9.15 -2.96
C VAL A 42 -1.74 -7.75 -2.44
N LEU A 43 -1.48 -7.56 -1.16
CA LEU A 43 -1.22 -6.23 -0.63
C LEU A 43 0.24 -5.90 -0.93
N PHE A 44 0.48 -4.69 -1.40
CA PHE A 44 1.82 -4.17 -1.59
C PHE A 44 1.98 -2.90 -0.76
N LEU A 45 3.18 -2.72 -0.24
CA LEU A 45 3.59 -1.50 0.44
C LEU A 45 4.71 -0.88 -0.38
N SER A 46 4.63 0.44 -0.55
CA SER A 46 5.67 1.26 -1.14
C SER A 46 6.00 2.38 -0.18
N SER A 47 7.28 2.69 -0.02
CA SER A 47 7.73 3.88 0.72
C SER A 47 8.42 4.83 -0.25
N GLY A 48 8.16 6.12 -0.11
CA GLY A 48 8.80 7.16 -0.92
C GLY A 48 8.35 8.56 -0.48
N GLU A 49 9.14 9.56 -0.85
CA GLU A 49 8.87 10.97 -0.55
C GLU A 49 7.80 11.58 -1.45
N ILE A 50 7.55 10.95 -2.62
CA ILE A 50 6.65 11.43 -3.66
C ILE A 50 5.51 10.42 -3.82
N GLY A 51 4.27 10.90 -3.67
CA GLY A 51 3.08 10.09 -3.88
C GLY A 51 2.86 9.74 -5.35
N LEU A 52 2.00 8.77 -5.65
CA LEU A 52 1.73 8.36 -7.03
C LEU A 52 1.20 9.50 -7.91
N SER A 53 0.35 10.35 -7.33
CA SER A 53 -0.27 11.48 -8.05
C SER A 53 0.79 12.49 -8.50
N ASP A 54 1.73 12.82 -7.61
CA ASP A 54 2.83 13.73 -7.90
C ASP A 54 3.79 13.13 -8.93
N LYS A 55 4.08 11.83 -8.79
CA LYS A 55 4.96 11.13 -9.74
C LYS A 55 4.39 11.09 -11.16
N VAL A 56 3.07 10.97 -11.32
CA VAL A 56 2.42 11.02 -12.64
C VAL A 56 2.37 12.43 -13.20
N ALA A 57 2.24 13.45 -12.34
CA ALA A 57 2.27 14.85 -12.75
C ALA A 57 3.62 15.27 -13.36
N GLU A 58 4.73 14.65 -12.95
CA GLU A 58 6.07 14.86 -13.53
C GLU A 58 6.14 14.58 -15.05
N ASP A 59 5.24 13.78 -15.63
CA ASP A 59 5.25 13.45 -17.07
C ASP A 59 4.98 14.69 -17.96
N GLY A 60 4.51 15.81 -17.39
CA GLY A 60 4.35 17.10 -18.08
C GLY A 60 3.28 17.13 -19.18
N ARG A 61 2.75 15.97 -19.59
CA ARG A 61 1.71 15.81 -20.63
C ARG A 61 0.28 16.07 -20.13
N GLY A 62 0.12 16.61 -18.92
CA GLY A 62 -1.19 16.85 -18.31
C GLY A 62 -1.98 15.57 -17.98
N LYS A 63 -1.34 14.40 -17.94
CA LYS A 63 -1.97 13.17 -17.45
C LYS A 63 -2.24 13.33 -15.96
N ARG A 64 -3.51 13.46 -15.59
CA ARG A 64 -3.95 13.32 -14.21
C ARG A 64 -4.31 11.86 -13.93
N LEU A 65 -3.94 11.38 -12.75
CA LEU A 65 -4.41 10.08 -12.29
C LEU A 65 -5.95 10.12 -12.22
N ALA A 66 -6.63 9.15 -12.83
CA ALA A 66 -8.09 9.09 -12.72
C ALA A 66 -8.46 8.85 -11.24
N ALA A 67 -9.58 9.42 -10.76
CA ALA A 67 -10.00 9.26 -9.36
C ALA A 67 -10.10 7.78 -8.92
N GLY A 68 -10.55 6.90 -9.82
CA GLY A 68 -10.58 5.46 -9.57
C GLY A 68 -9.20 4.80 -9.45
N GLN A 69 -8.14 5.40 -9.98
CA GLN A 69 -6.76 4.94 -9.81
C GLN A 69 -6.17 5.39 -8.47
N GLN A 70 -6.55 6.58 -7.97
CA GLN A 70 -6.08 7.08 -6.67
C GLN A 70 -6.59 6.23 -5.50
N ILE A 71 -7.86 5.80 -5.51
CA ILE A 71 -8.43 4.99 -4.43
C ILE A 71 -7.81 3.58 -4.27
N ARG A 72 -6.95 3.16 -5.21
CA ARG A 72 -6.31 1.83 -5.20
C ARG A 72 -4.96 1.83 -4.49
N ILE A 73 -4.37 3.00 -4.24
CA ILE A 73 -3.17 3.17 -3.44
C ILE A 73 -3.51 4.16 -2.33
N VAL A 74 -3.38 3.71 -1.09
CA VAL A 74 -3.59 4.58 0.07
C VAL A 74 -2.24 5.13 0.49
N ASP A 75 -2.08 6.45 0.38
CA ASP A 75 -0.93 7.15 0.91
C ASP A 75 -1.11 7.33 2.43
N VAL A 76 -0.12 6.89 3.20
CA VAL A 76 -0.10 7.01 4.66
C VAL A 76 1.07 7.92 5.02
N ALA A 77 0.78 9.03 5.68
CA ALA A 77 1.81 9.94 6.16
C ALA A 77 2.68 9.24 7.20
N ALA A 78 4.01 9.36 7.08
CA ALA A 78 4.97 8.82 8.04
C ALA A 78 5.14 9.76 9.27
N ASP A 79 4.02 10.28 9.77
CA ASP A 79 3.95 11.13 10.95
C ASP A 79 2.79 10.67 11.85
N ALA A 80 3.15 10.20 13.04
CA ALA A 80 2.26 9.73 14.08
C ALA A 80 1.69 10.88 14.94
N GLY A 81 2.06 12.14 14.65
CA GLY A 81 1.59 13.31 15.39
C GLY A 81 2.23 13.49 16.77
N ALA A 82 3.25 12.67 17.09
CA ALA A 82 3.96 12.70 18.38
C ALA A 82 5.34 13.37 18.29
N GLY A 83 5.68 14.00 17.15
CA GLY A 83 6.99 14.63 16.93
C GLY A 83 8.16 13.65 16.79
N MET A 84 7.87 12.36 16.60
CA MET A 84 8.84 11.27 16.52
C MET A 84 8.75 10.49 15.20
N GLY A 85 8.27 11.15 14.14
CA GLY A 85 8.04 10.52 12.84
C GLY A 85 6.94 9.47 12.93
N MET A 86 7.21 8.26 12.44
CA MET A 86 6.23 7.16 12.38
C MET A 86 5.91 6.48 13.72
N PHE A 87 6.40 6.99 14.84
CA PHE A 87 6.24 6.38 16.17
C PHE A 87 5.51 7.31 17.13
N GLU A 88 4.54 6.78 17.87
CA GLU A 88 3.90 7.46 19.00
C GLU A 88 4.69 7.28 20.32
N GLN A 89 5.49 6.21 20.42
CA GLN A 89 6.21 5.85 21.65
C GLN A 89 7.55 5.16 21.33
N LEU A 90 8.58 5.44 22.14
CA LEU A 90 9.95 4.94 21.90
C LEU A 90 10.32 3.68 22.68
N HIS A 91 9.45 3.11 23.53
CA HIS A 91 9.67 1.84 24.25
C HIS A 91 11.12 1.62 24.76
N GLU A 92 11.57 2.47 25.69
CA GLU A 92 12.92 2.43 26.31
C GLU A 92 14.10 2.79 25.39
N PHE A 93 13.86 3.06 24.11
CA PHE A 93 14.89 3.59 23.20
C PHE A 93 15.07 5.10 23.39
N GLY A 94 16.32 5.56 23.26
CA GLY A 94 16.68 6.97 23.44
C GLY A 94 16.28 7.90 22.29
N SER A 95 15.85 7.35 21.14
CA SER A 95 15.38 8.14 19.99
C SER A 95 14.55 7.28 19.02
N ALA A 96 13.78 7.96 18.15
CA ALA A 96 13.05 7.33 17.06
C ALA A 96 13.98 6.59 16.08
N ASP A 97 15.15 7.17 15.78
CA ASP A 97 16.17 6.54 14.95
C ASP A 97 16.70 5.24 15.58
N ALA A 98 17.00 5.26 16.88
CA ALA A 98 17.47 4.06 17.59
C ALA A 98 16.42 2.94 17.57
N LEU A 99 15.14 3.27 17.77
CA LEU A 99 14.05 2.31 17.63
C LEU A 99 13.92 1.78 16.19
N ALA A 100 13.98 2.66 15.18
CA ALA A 100 13.90 2.25 13.77
C ALA A 100 15.03 1.31 13.36
N VAL A 101 16.27 1.62 13.74
CA VAL A 101 17.44 0.76 13.51
C VAL A 101 17.27 -0.58 14.22
N HIS A 102 16.83 -0.57 15.48
CA HIS A 102 16.57 -1.80 16.23
C HIS A 102 15.51 -2.68 15.53
N LEU A 103 14.37 -2.11 15.15
CA LEU A 103 13.31 -2.83 14.43
C LEU A 103 13.81 -3.38 13.10
N LYS A 104 14.61 -2.62 12.35
CA LYS A 104 15.22 -3.07 11.10
C LYS A 104 16.12 -4.29 11.34
N THR A 105 17.01 -4.25 12.33
CA THR A 105 17.89 -5.37 12.66
C THR A 105 17.10 -6.59 13.16
N ALA A 106 16.12 -6.38 14.05
CA ALA A 106 15.30 -7.46 14.60
C ALA A 106 14.47 -8.16 13.52
N THR A 107 13.87 -7.41 12.60
CA THR A 107 13.05 -7.97 11.50
C THR A 107 13.89 -8.72 10.46
N GLN A 108 15.18 -8.41 10.31
CA GLN A 108 16.09 -9.20 9.49
C GLN A 108 16.40 -10.58 10.08
N GLN A 109 16.39 -10.69 11.41
CA GLN A 109 16.68 -11.93 12.13
C GLN A 109 15.40 -12.75 12.40
N HIS A 110 14.27 -12.08 12.58
CA HIS A 110 13.00 -12.67 12.98
C HIS A 110 11.88 -12.23 12.03
N TYR A 111 11.53 -13.11 11.08
CA TYR A 111 10.46 -12.86 10.11
C TYR A 111 9.61 -14.11 9.85
N GLY A 112 8.41 -13.91 9.30
CA GLY A 112 7.48 -14.99 8.94
C GLY A 112 6.77 -15.67 10.12
N VAL A 113 6.82 -15.07 11.32
CA VAL A 113 6.14 -15.57 12.52
C VAL A 113 4.67 -15.14 12.55
N ALA A 114 4.43 -13.83 12.44
CA ALA A 114 3.09 -13.24 12.59
C ALA A 114 2.09 -13.80 11.56
N SER A 115 2.49 -13.92 10.29
CA SER A 115 1.61 -14.41 9.23
C SER A 115 1.16 -15.86 9.44
N ARG A 116 2.03 -16.73 9.96
CA ARG A 116 1.67 -18.13 10.24
C ARG A 116 0.66 -18.23 11.38
N GLN A 117 0.88 -17.47 12.46
CA GLN A 117 -0.05 -17.41 13.59
C GLN A 117 -1.41 -16.84 13.17
N TYR A 118 -1.39 -15.75 12.40
CA TYR A 118 -2.58 -15.13 11.84
C TYR A 118 -3.39 -16.11 10.97
N LEU A 119 -2.73 -16.86 10.08
CA LEU A 119 -3.40 -17.89 9.27
C LEU A 119 -3.95 -19.02 10.13
N GLY A 120 -3.20 -19.47 11.14
CA GLY A 120 -3.65 -20.51 12.08
C GLY A 120 -4.92 -20.12 12.84
N ALA A 121 -5.06 -18.84 13.19
CA ALA A 121 -6.26 -18.32 13.84
C ALA A 121 -7.44 -18.13 12.86
N ILE A 122 -7.18 -17.66 11.65
CA ILE A 122 -8.24 -17.23 10.73
C ILE A 122 -8.81 -18.34 9.87
N VAL A 123 -7.97 -19.27 9.42
CA VAL A 123 -8.41 -20.34 8.51
C VAL A 123 -9.55 -21.19 9.11
N PRO A 124 -9.50 -21.60 10.40
CA PRO A 124 -10.60 -22.36 11.01
C PRO A 124 -11.92 -21.60 11.10
N GLU A 125 -11.88 -20.28 11.29
CA GLU A 125 -13.05 -19.42 11.52
C GLU A 125 -13.43 -18.57 10.29
N ILE A 126 -12.88 -18.87 9.11
CA ILE A 126 -12.92 -17.99 7.94
C ILE A 126 -14.34 -17.61 7.50
N ASP A 127 -15.30 -18.53 7.62
CA ASP A 127 -16.69 -18.29 7.24
C ASP A 127 -17.40 -17.33 8.19
N GLU A 128 -17.07 -17.39 9.48
CA GLU A 128 -17.59 -16.48 10.49
C GLU A 128 -16.98 -15.10 10.36
N ILE A 129 -15.65 -15.03 10.26
CA ILE A 129 -14.92 -13.79 10.02
C ILE A 129 -15.44 -13.10 8.76
N ARG A 130 -15.73 -13.85 7.68
CA ARG A 130 -16.29 -13.29 6.44
C ARG A 130 -17.67 -12.65 6.63
N ARG A 131 -18.49 -13.16 7.56
CA ARG A 131 -19.78 -12.53 7.91
C ARG A 131 -19.53 -11.23 8.68
N THR A 132 -18.73 -11.30 9.74
CA THR A 132 -18.43 -10.16 10.61
C THR A 132 -17.76 -9.00 9.88
N VAL A 133 -16.79 -9.29 8.98
CA VAL A 133 -16.09 -8.26 8.20
C VAL A 133 -17.06 -7.44 7.34
N LYS A 134 -18.12 -8.04 6.79
CA LYS A 134 -19.11 -7.28 6.00
C LYS A 134 -19.82 -6.23 6.85
N ASP A 135 -20.09 -6.55 8.11
CA ASP A 135 -20.81 -5.66 9.01
C ASP A 135 -19.87 -4.58 9.57
N VAL A 136 -18.62 -4.94 9.87
CA VAL A 136 -17.57 -3.97 10.24
C VAL A 136 -17.37 -2.96 9.10
N VAL A 137 -17.14 -3.42 7.87
CA VAL A 137 -16.94 -2.52 6.72
C VAL A 137 -18.13 -1.58 6.51
N LYS A 138 -19.37 -2.05 6.69
CA LYS A 138 -20.56 -1.18 6.62
C LYS A 138 -20.57 -0.11 7.71
N SER A 139 -20.19 -0.48 8.95
CA SER A 139 -20.18 0.45 10.08
C SER A 139 -19.09 1.52 9.95
N SER A 140 -17.92 1.19 9.40
CA SER A 140 -16.79 2.11 9.22
C SER A 140 -16.99 3.19 8.15
N VAL A 141 -18.04 3.13 7.34
CA VAL A 141 -18.38 4.18 6.33
C VAL A 141 -19.05 5.41 6.98
N THR A 142 -19.24 5.41 8.29
CA THR A 142 -19.75 6.54 9.11
C THR A 142 -18.56 7.28 9.74
N PRO A 143 -18.51 8.64 9.73
CA PRO A 143 -17.27 9.40 9.53
C PRO A 143 -16.34 9.31 10.72
N THR A 144 -15.41 8.34 10.67
CA THR A 144 -14.23 8.29 11.55
C THR A 144 -12.98 8.81 10.84
N CYS A 145 -13.09 9.19 9.56
CA CYS A 145 -12.01 9.86 8.85
C CYS A 145 -11.85 11.27 9.40
N HIS A 146 -10.70 11.54 10.03
CA HIS A 146 -10.26 12.89 10.34
C HIS A 146 -10.37 13.74 9.05
N PRO A 147 -10.97 14.94 9.09
CA PRO A 147 -11.25 15.74 7.89
C PRO A 147 -10.00 16.10 7.06
N GLU A 148 -8.80 15.93 7.62
CA GLU A 148 -7.52 16.18 6.95
C GLU A 148 -7.01 14.99 6.10
N LEU A 149 -7.55 13.78 6.28
CA LEU A 149 -7.15 12.58 5.51
C LEU A 149 -7.96 12.40 4.22
N THR A 150 -9.02 13.18 4.04
CA THR A 150 -9.64 13.34 2.71
C THR A 150 -8.78 14.32 1.93
N GLY A 151 -7.96 13.81 1.00
CA GLY A 151 -7.06 14.58 0.12
C GLY A 151 -7.73 15.62 -0.79
N ARG A 152 -8.49 16.55 -0.21
CA ARG A 152 -8.82 17.84 -0.80
C ARG A 152 -7.62 18.74 -0.56
N SER A 153 -6.74 18.77 -1.54
CA SER A 153 -5.86 19.92 -1.73
C SER A 153 -6.74 21.17 -1.77
N VAL A 154 -6.57 22.02 -0.77
CA VAL A 154 -7.19 23.34 -0.71
C VAL A 154 -6.49 24.18 -1.76
N VAL A 155 -7.19 24.44 -2.87
CA VAL A 155 -7.06 25.65 -3.68
C VAL A 155 -8.46 26.12 -4.01
#